data_AF-A0A950LEU0-F1
#
_entry.id   AF-A0A950LEU0-F1
#
_cell.length_a   1.000
_cell.length_b   1.000
_cell.length_c   1.000
_cell.angle_alpha   90.00
_cell.angle_beta   90.00
_cell.angle_gamma   90.00
#
_symmetry.space_group_name_H-M   'P 1'
#
loop_
_entity.id
_entity.type
_entity.pdbx_description
1 polymer ?
#
loop_
_entity_poly.entity_id
_entity_poly.type
_entity_poly.pdbx_seq_one_letter_code
_entity_poly.pdbx_strand_id
1 'polypeptide(L)' 'RWHEIGAVVYEVVTRLGGSISAEHGVGQLKRDLLPRVKDPVALDLMRALKRTLDPQGILNPGKVL' A
#
# COMPACT_ATOMS: atom_id res chain seq x y z
N ARG A 1 -9.44 17.85 -0.98
CA ARG A 1 -10.54 17.40 -1.88
C ARG A 1 -10.34 15.98 -2.43
N TRP A 2 -9.36 15.70 -3.30
CA TRP A 2 -9.19 14.32 -3.84
C TRP A 2 -8.93 13.27 -2.75
N HIS A 3 -8.06 13.57 -1.78
CA HIS A 3 -7.79 12.67 -0.66
C HIS A 3 -9.01 12.39 0.22
N GLU A 4 -9.84 13.40 0.48
CA GLU A 4 -11.08 13.23 1.27
C GLU A 4 -12.08 12.31 0.56
N ILE A 5 -12.32 12.54 -0.74
CA ILE A 5 -13.21 11.69 -1.53
C ILE A 5 -12.65 10.26 -1.62
N GLY A 6 -11.35 10.13 -1.87
CA GLY A 6 -10.68 8.83 -1.92
C GLY A 6 -10.84 8.05 -0.62
N ALA A 7 -10.67 8.70 0.54
CA ALA A 7 -10.83 8.05 1.84
C ALA A 7 -12.24 7.46 2.03
N VAL A 8 -13.29 8.22 1.69
CA VAL A 8 -14.69 7.74 1.77
C VAL A 8 -14.92 6.55 0.83
N VAL A 9 -14.41 6.63 -0.41
CA VAL A 9 -14.55 5.53 -1.37
C VAL A 9 -13.82 4.27 -0.90
N TYR A 10 -12.58 4.40 -0.42
CA TYR A 10 -11.79 3.25 0.03
C TYR A 10 -12.38 2.59 1.28
N GLU A 11 -12.97 3.37 2.18
CA GLU A 11 -13.70 2.83 3.33
C GLU A 11 -14.88 1.96 2.90
N VAL A 12 -15.69 2.42 1.94
CA VAL A 12 -16.81 1.64 1.39
C VAL A 12 -16.30 0.38 0.70
N VAL A 13 -15.27 0.49 -0.14
CA VAL A 13 -14.66 -0.65 -0.83
C VAL A 13 -14.18 -1.70 0.17
N THR A 14 -13.44 -1.31 1.20
CA THR A 14 -12.94 -2.23 2.22
C THR A 14 -14.08 -2.87 3.03
N ARG A 15 -15.11 -2.11 3.40
CA ARG A 15 -16.29 -2.64 4.11
C ARG A 15 -17.04 -3.71 3.31
N LEU A 16 -17.01 -3.60 1.98
CA LEU A 16 -17.62 -4.58 1.08
C LEU A 16 -16.66 -5.73 0.70
N GLY A 17 -15.48 -5.83 1.33
CA GLY A 17 -14.48 -6.86 1.03
C GLY A 17 -13.75 -6.67 -0.30
N GLY A 18 -13.86 -5.48 -0.91
CA GLY A 18 -13.18 -5.14 -2.16
C GLY A 18 -11.71 -4.78 -1.96
N SER A 19 -10.94 -4.85 -3.05
CA SER A 19 -9.53 -4.44 -3.05
C SER A 19 -9.37 -2.95 -3.38
N ILE A 20 -8.51 -2.24 -2.65
CA ILE A 20 -8.13 -0.85 -2.98
C ILE A 20 -7.32 -0.74 -4.28
N SER A 21 -6.85 -1.87 -4.82
CA SER A 21 -6.16 -1.97 -6.09
C SER A 21 -6.32 -3.36 -6.69
N ALA A 22 -6.88 -3.45 -7.89
CA ALA A 22 -6.86 -4.67 -8.69
C ALA A 22 -5.51 -4.80 -9.41
N GLU A 23 -5.33 -4.06 -10.51
CA GLU A 23 -4.14 -4.15 -11.39
C GLU A 23 -3.19 -2.93 -11.30
N HIS A 24 -3.72 -1.76 -10.96
CA HIS A 24 -3.00 -0.48 -11.02
C HIS A 24 -1.88 -0.31 -9.97
N GLY A 25 -1.82 -1.20 -8.99
CA GLY A 25 -0.87 -1.15 -7.88
C GLY A 25 -1.19 -0.11 -6.79
N VAL A 26 -0.29 -0.08 -5.80
CA VAL A 26 -0.37 0.80 -4.62
C VAL A 26 0.22 2.18 -4.95
N GLY A 27 1.50 2.20 -5.37
CA GLY A 27 2.24 3.43 -5.63
C GLY A 27 2.23 4.40 -4.43
N GLN A 28 2.69 5.62 -4.66
CA GLN A 28 2.66 6.66 -3.62
C GLN A 28 1.22 7.00 -3.18
N LEU A 29 0.26 6.95 -4.11
CA LEU A 29 -1.12 7.37 -3.86
C LEU A 29 -1.80 6.54 -2.76
N LYS A 30 -1.54 5.23 -2.71
CA LYS A 30 -2.21 4.31 -1.78
C LYS A 30 -1.27 3.76 -0.71
N ARG A 31 0.00 4.18 -0.69
CA ARG A 31 1.02 3.71 0.26
C ARG A 31 0.53 3.82 1.70
N ASP A 32 -0.02 4.97 2.05
CA ASP A 32 -0.42 5.27 3.44
C ASP A 32 -1.74 4.55 3.83
N LEU A 33 -2.47 4.01 2.85
CA LEU A 33 -3.64 3.14 3.07
C LEU A 33 -3.25 1.68 3.28
N LEU A 34 -2.12 1.25 2.72
CA LEU A 34 -1.70 -0.14 2.69
C LEU A 34 -1.63 -0.80 4.09
N PRO A 35 -1.13 -0.14 5.16
CA PRO A 35 -1.14 -0.69 6.52
C PRO A 35 -2.53 -1.00 7.10
N ARG A 36 -3.58 -0.36 6.58
CA ARG A 36 -4.96 -0.55 7.05
C ARG A 36 -5.68 -1.73 6.39
N VAL A 37 -5.19 -2.18 5.23
CA VAL A 37 -5.89 -3.15 4.38
C VAL A 37 -5.09 -4.41 4.10
N LYS A 38 -3.78 -4.41 4.38
CA LYS A 38 -2.91 -5.57 4.16
C LYS A 38 -2.61 -6.25 5.49
N ASP A 39 -2.49 -7.57 5.43
CA ASP A 39 -2.02 -8.37 6.55
C ASP A 39 -0.66 -7.85 7.09
N PRO A 40 -0.52 -7.62 8.41
CA PRO A 40 0.72 -7.12 9.01
C PRO A 40 1.94 -8.02 8.76
N VAL A 41 1.76 -9.35 8.75
CA VAL A 41 2.85 -10.30 8.49
C VAL A 41 3.30 -10.19 7.04
N ALA A 42 2.37 -10.03 6.10
CA ALA A 42 2.71 -9.78 4.71
C ALA A 42 3.51 -8.47 4.53
N LEU A 43 3.15 -7.41 5.26
CA LEU A 43 3.91 -6.14 5.23
C LEU A 43 5.33 -6.30 5.77
N ASP A 44 5.50 -7.03 6.86
CA ASP A 44 6.82 -7.29 7.42
C ASP A 44 7.68 -8.15 6.51
N LEU A 45 7.09 -9.14 5.84
CA LEU A 45 7.76 -9.92 4.81
C LEU A 45 8.20 -9.03 3.63
N MET A 46 7.32 -8.16 3.14
CA MET A 46 7.67 -7.21 2.07
C MET A 46 8.85 -6.31 2.47
N ARG A 47 8.85 -5.78 3.70
CA ARG A 47 9.97 -4.96 4.23
C ARG A 47 11.25 -5.77 4.37
N ALA A 48 11.17 -7.01 4.83
CA ALA A 48 12.32 -7.90 4.92
C ALA A 48 12.93 -8.15 3.54
N LEU A 49 12.12 -8.52 2.55
CA LEU A 49 12.55 -8.70 1.17
C LEU A 49 13.17 -7.44 0.59
N LYS A 50 12.53 -6.26 0.81
CA LYS A 50 13.06 -4.98 0.34
C LYS A 50 14.46 -4.69 0.90
N ARG A 51 14.68 -4.90 2.20
CA ARG A 51 16.00 -4.69 2.84
C ARG A 51 17.04 -5.69 2.33
N THR A 52 16.65 -6.94 2.10
CA THR A 52 17.56 -7.98 1.59
C THR A 52 17.99 -7.70 0.16
N LEU A 53 17.06 -7.29 -0.70
CA LEU A 53 17.31 -7.09 -2.13
C LEU A 53 17.84 -5.70 -2.48
N ASP A 54 17.51 -4.69 -1.68
CA ASP A 54 17.91 -3.29 -1.89
C ASP A 54 18.38 -2.65 -0.58
N PRO A 55 19.53 -3.08 -0.04
CA PRO A 55 20.07 -2.57 1.21
C PRO A 55 20.44 -1.08 1.16
N GLN A 56 20.70 -0.55 -0.04
CA GLN A 56 21.03 0.87 -0.25
C GLN A 56 19.78 1.74 -0.52
N GLY A 57 18.59 1.13 -0.68
CA GLY A 57 17.33 1.85 -0.87
C GLY A 57 17.20 2.57 -2.21
N ILE A 58 17.96 2.18 -3.24
CA ILE A 58 18.01 2.89 -4.53
C ILE A 58 16.88 2.48 -5.48
N LEU A 59 16.26 1.32 -5.27
CA LEU A 59 15.20 0.82 -6.15
C LEU A 59 13.85 1.46 -5.78
N ASN A 60 13.56 2.61 -6.41
CA ASN A 60 12.26 3.28 -6.39
C ASN A 60 11.79 3.71 -4.96
N PRO A 61 12.55 4.62 -4.31
CA PRO A 61 12.33 4.98 -2.91
C PRO A 61 10.94 5.60 -2.64
N GLY A 62 10.33 5.19 -1.53
CA GLY A 62 9.10 5.80 -0.99
C GLY A 62 7.81 5.47 -1.74
N LYS A 63 7.77 4.44 -2.60
CA LYS A 63 6.62 4.17 -3.48
C LYS A 63 5.64 3.11 -2.97
N VAL A 64 6.04 2.20 -2.09
CA VAL A 64 5.14 1.13 -1.59
C VAL A 64 5.34 0.87 -0.10
N LEU A 65 6.59 0.80 0.34
CA LEU A 65 7.00 0.59 1.72
C LEU A 65 7.67 1.84 2.28
#